data_AF-A0AAN7QBQ0-F1
#
_entry.id   AF-A0AAN7QBQ0-F1
#
_cell.length_a   1.000
_cell.length_b   1.000
_cell.length_c   1.000
_cell.angle_alpha   90.00
_cell.angle_beta   90.00
_cell.angle_gamma   90.00
#
_symmetry.space_group_name_H-M   'P 1'
#
loop_
_entity.id
_entity.type
_entity.pdbx_description
1 polymer ?
#
loop_
_entity_poly.entity_id
_entity_poly.type
_entity_poly.pdbx_seq_one_letter_code
_entity_poly.pdbx_strand_id
1 'polypeptide(L)'
;MYLVSESRKGLESTFWLKCKMCNITHDIYSDNPTNDEINVNEAAVLGCISTGNGFSQMTETHAALNLPSLSNHKYLSVSTHIAEVIRNTAWECMKEAGEEEARLAKEVGDVDHQETPFITVIADGAWCKRSYKVNYNASSGVVSIFN
;
A
#
# COMPACT_ATOMS: atom_id res chain seq x y z
N MET A 1 13.47 -26.23 26.76
CA MET A 1 12.30 -26.64 25.95
C MET A 1 12.78 -27.32 24.68
N TYR A 2 11.91 -27.95 23.90
CA TYR A 2 12.18 -28.41 22.54
C TYR A 2 10.99 -28.06 21.63
N LEU A 3 11.28 -27.82 20.35
CA LEU A 3 10.26 -27.58 19.33
C LEU A 3 9.50 -28.88 19.03
N VAL A 4 8.18 -28.83 19.12
CA VAL A 4 7.27 -29.94 18.77
C VAL A 4 6.86 -29.82 17.31
N SER A 5 6.43 -28.62 16.92
CA SER A 5 5.94 -28.34 15.58
C SER A 5 6.00 -26.85 15.27
N GLU A 6 5.97 -26.56 13.97
CA GLU A 6 5.79 -25.23 13.41
C GLU A 6 4.61 -25.29 12.43
N SER A 7 3.76 -24.27 12.46
CA SER A 7 2.70 -24.07 11.47
C SER A 7 2.91 -22.70 10.85
N ARG A 8 2.82 -22.65 9.53
CA ARG A 8 3.07 -21.45 8.75
C ARG A 8 1.84 -21.04 7.95
N LYS A 9 1.57 -19.73 7.94
CA LYS A 9 0.53 -19.08 7.14
C LYS A 9 1.14 -17.92 6.37
N GLY A 10 1.78 -18.24 5.24
CA GLY A 10 2.61 -17.28 4.52
C GLY A 10 3.92 -17.03 5.26
N LEU A 11 4.15 -15.79 5.66
CA LEU A 11 5.30 -15.33 6.46
C LEU A 11 5.09 -15.50 7.97
N GLU A 12 3.84 -15.62 8.41
CA GLU A 12 3.50 -15.87 9.82
C GLU A 12 3.81 -17.31 10.23
N SER A 13 4.40 -17.46 11.41
CA SER A 13 4.76 -18.76 12.01
C SER A 13 4.25 -18.86 13.44
N THR A 14 3.69 -20.03 13.78
CA THR A 14 3.35 -20.42 15.14
C THR A 14 4.21 -21.62 15.54
N PHE A 15 4.91 -21.48 16.66
CA PHE A 15 5.82 -22.50 17.19
C PHE A 15 5.23 -23.11 18.46
N TRP A 16 5.16 -24.44 18.54
CA TRP A 16 4.78 -25.14 19.77
C TRP A 16 6.04 -25.71 20.44
N LEU A 17 6.33 -25.22 21.64
CA LEU A 17 7.49 -25.59 22.44
C LEU A 17 7.04 -26.40 23.65
N LYS A 18 7.67 -27.55 23.88
CA LYS A 18 7.39 -28.38 25.05
C LYS A 18 8.53 -28.38 26.04
N CYS A 19 8.22 -28.22 27.32
CA CYS A 19 9.20 -28.30 28.39
C CYS A 19 9.64 -29.76 28.61
N LYS A 20 10.96 -30.00 28.69
CA LYS A 20 11.51 -31.35 28.94
C LYS A 20 11.22 -31.84 30.37
N MET A 21 11.06 -30.92 31.33
CA MET A 21 10.91 -31.26 32.75
C MET A 21 9.45 -31.44 33.17
N CYS A 22 8.59 -30.47 32.84
CA CYS A 22 7.18 -30.47 33.26
C CYS A 22 6.20 -30.87 32.16
N ASN A 23 6.66 -31.13 30.93
CA ASN A 23 5.81 -31.47 29.77
C ASN A 23 4.75 -30.43 29.36
N ILE A 24 4.77 -29.23 29.95
CA ILE A 24 3.89 -28.12 29.54
C ILE A 24 4.29 -27.65 28.14
N THR A 25 3.29 -27.41 27.29
CA THR A 25 3.43 -26.85 25.95
C THR A 25 3.10 -25.36 25.98
N HIS A 26 3.94 -24.56 25.36
CA HIS A 26 3.73 -23.13 25.11
C HIS A 26 3.78 -22.86 23.62
N ASP A 27 2.93 -21.97 23.16
CA ASP A 27 2.90 -21.42 21.82
C ASP A 27 3.65 -20.08 21.77
N ILE A 28 4.42 -19.87 20.70
CA ILE A 28 5.07 -18.61 20.38
C ILE A 28 4.67 -18.22 18.96
N TYR A 29 4.31 -16.96 18.78
CA TYR A 29 3.93 -16.41 17.49
C TYR A 29 5.04 -15.49 16.97
N SER A 30 5.36 -15.59 15.67
CA SER A 30 6.30 -14.66 15.02
C SER A 30 5.71 -13.26 14.86
N ASP A 31 4.39 -13.16 14.86
CA ASP A 31 3.60 -11.95 14.80
C ASP A 31 2.40 -12.09 15.75
N ASN A 32 1.96 -11.01 16.39
CA ASN A 32 0.95 -11.06 17.42
C ASN A 32 -0.44 -11.31 16.81
N PRO A 33 -1.10 -12.45 17.09
CA PRO A 33 -2.39 -12.78 16.50
C PRO A 33 -3.57 -11.94 17.05
N THR A 34 -3.36 -11.19 18.14
CA THR A 34 -4.40 -10.36 18.76
C THR A 34 -4.21 -8.87 18.51
N ASN A 35 -3.22 -8.49 17.71
CA ASN A 35 -2.95 -7.10 17.40
C ASN A 35 -3.79 -6.67 16.18
N ASP A 36 -4.37 -5.47 16.25
CA ASP A 36 -5.10 -4.86 15.12
C ASP A 36 -4.17 -4.11 14.16
N GLU A 37 -2.85 -4.13 14.42
CA GLU A 37 -1.84 -3.57 13.52
C GLU A 37 -1.59 -4.46 12.29
N ILE A 38 -0.92 -3.87 11.29
CA ILE A 38 -0.50 -4.53 10.06
C ILE A 38 0.37 -5.75 10.41
N ASN A 39 -0.11 -6.94 10.06
CA ASN A 39 0.67 -8.18 10.23
C ASN A 39 1.77 -8.31 9.17
N VAL A 40 2.71 -9.24 9.38
CA VAL A 40 3.88 -9.44 8.52
C VAL A 40 3.52 -9.79 7.07
N ASN A 41 2.40 -10.49 6.85
CA ASN A 41 1.93 -10.78 5.49
C ASN A 41 1.47 -9.49 4.78
N GLU A 42 0.69 -8.67 5.48
CA GLU A 42 0.23 -7.36 5.03
C GLU A 42 1.39 -6.39 4.82
N ALA A 43 2.34 -6.34 5.74
CA ALA A 43 3.54 -5.49 5.64
C ALA A 43 4.39 -5.84 4.42
N ALA A 44 4.58 -7.13 4.15
CA ALA A 44 5.32 -7.58 2.97
C ALA A 44 4.62 -7.19 1.66
N VAL A 45 3.30 -7.37 1.61
CA VAL A 45 2.49 -6.99 0.43
C VAL A 45 2.43 -5.47 0.27
N LEU A 46 2.28 -4.72 1.35
CA LEU A 46 2.32 -3.25 1.34
C LEU A 46 3.66 -2.75 0.82
N GLY A 47 4.78 -3.26 1.34
CA GLY A 47 6.12 -2.92 0.84
C GLY A 47 6.31 -3.25 -0.64
N CYS A 48 5.76 -4.39 -1.09
CA CYS A 48 5.74 -4.76 -2.51
C CYS A 48 4.96 -3.73 -3.35
N ILE A 49 3.74 -3.37 -2.94
CA ILE A 49 2.90 -2.40 -3.65
C ILE A 49 3.55 -1.01 -3.67
N SER A 50 4.08 -0.54 -2.54
CA SER A 50 4.73 0.77 -2.41
C SER A 50 5.97 0.91 -3.29
N THR A 51 6.64 -0.19 -3.62
CA THR A 51 7.80 -0.22 -4.52
C THR A 51 7.43 -0.46 -5.99
N GLY A 52 6.13 -0.56 -6.31
CA GLY A 52 5.65 -0.85 -7.66
C GLY A 52 5.85 -2.31 -8.10
N ASN A 53 6.10 -3.21 -7.15
CA ASN A 53 6.34 -4.63 -7.40
C ASN A 53 5.04 -5.45 -7.29
N GLY A 54 5.05 -6.63 -7.93
CA GLY A 54 3.97 -7.61 -7.85
C GLY A 54 4.40 -8.93 -7.21
N PHE A 55 3.48 -9.89 -7.18
CA PHE A 55 3.68 -11.22 -6.58
C PHE A 55 4.98 -11.92 -6.99
N SER A 56 5.31 -11.91 -8.30
CA SER A 56 6.51 -12.57 -8.82
C SER A 56 7.79 -11.96 -8.24
N GLN A 57 7.87 -10.62 -8.21
CA GLN A 57 9.04 -9.89 -7.70
C GLN A 57 9.21 -10.08 -6.18
N MET A 58 8.12 -10.10 -5.42
CA MET A 58 8.15 -10.44 -4.00
C MET A 58 8.67 -11.86 -3.78
N THR A 59 8.20 -12.82 -4.56
CA THR A 59 8.62 -14.23 -4.45
C THR A 59 10.09 -14.41 -4.84
N GLU A 60 10.55 -13.73 -5.88
CA GLU A 60 11.97 -13.69 -6.26
C GLU A 60 12.84 -13.11 -5.14
N THR A 61 12.41 -12.00 -4.54
CA THR A 61 13.11 -11.36 -3.42
C THR A 61 13.18 -12.29 -2.20
N HIS A 62 12.06 -12.92 -1.84
CA HIS A 62 12.03 -13.89 -0.74
C HIS A 62 12.92 -15.11 -1.02
N ALA A 63 12.91 -15.64 -2.25
CA ALA A 63 13.76 -16.75 -2.64
C ALA A 63 15.25 -16.39 -2.53
N ALA A 64 15.64 -15.18 -2.94
CA ALA A 64 17.02 -14.69 -2.81
C ALA A 64 17.47 -14.59 -1.33
N LEU A 65 16.54 -14.26 -0.43
CA LEU A 65 16.78 -14.18 1.02
C LEU A 65 16.60 -15.52 1.73
N ASN A 66 16.27 -16.59 1.01
CA ASN A 66 15.89 -17.89 1.58
C ASN A 66 14.74 -17.80 2.60
N LEU A 67 13.79 -16.89 2.33
CA LEU A 67 12.56 -16.71 3.10
C LEU A 67 11.40 -17.50 2.47
N PRO A 68 10.46 -17.99 3.28
CA PRO A 68 9.21 -18.49 2.74
C PRO A 68 8.42 -17.34 2.06
N SER A 69 7.63 -17.66 1.03
CA SER A 69 6.77 -16.69 0.37
C SER A 69 5.30 -17.02 0.57
N LEU A 70 4.45 -16.02 0.34
CA LEU A 70 3.01 -16.17 0.27
C LEU A 70 2.62 -17.05 -0.93
N SER A 71 1.49 -17.75 -0.84
CA SER A 71 0.86 -18.32 -2.03
C SER A 71 0.22 -17.22 -2.85
N ASN A 72 0.09 -17.40 -4.17
CA ASN A 72 -0.54 -16.41 -5.05
C ASN A 72 -1.97 -16.04 -4.58
N HIS A 73 -2.75 -17.05 -4.17
CA HIS A 73 -4.10 -16.83 -3.63
C HIS A 73 -4.09 -15.95 -2.37
N LYS A 74 -3.19 -16.23 -1.42
CA LYS A 74 -3.09 -15.43 -0.19
C LYS A 74 -2.57 -14.03 -0.49
N TYR A 75 -1.59 -13.89 -1.40
CA TYR A 75 -1.10 -12.59 -1.86
C TYR A 75 -2.24 -11.74 -2.43
N LEU A 76 -3.05 -12.29 -3.34
CA LEU A 76 -4.17 -11.56 -3.95
C LEU A 76 -5.22 -11.13 -2.92
N SER A 77 -5.54 -12.00 -1.96
CA SER A 77 -6.44 -11.67 -0.86
C SER A 77 -5.90 -10.51 -0.01
N VAL A 78 -4.63 -10.57 0.38
CA VAL A 78 -3.98 -9.52 1.18
C VAL A 78 -3.82 -8.23 0.37
N SER A 79 -3.41 -8.30 -0.90
CA SER A 79 -3.23 -7.12 -1.74
C SER A 79 -4.53 -6.39 -2.02
N THR A 80 -5.65 -7.12 -2.14
CA THR A 80 -6.97 -6.52 -2.31
C THR A 80 -7.38 -5.76 -1.05
N HIS A 81 -7.17 -6.35 0.12
CA HIS A 81 -7.43 -5.69 1.40
C HIS A 81 -6.57 -4.44 1.58
N ILE A 82 -5.26 -4.54 1.34
CA ILE A 82 -4.33 -3.40 1.42
C ILE A 82 -4.68 -2.30 0.42
N ALA A 83 -5.09 -2.64 -0.81
CA ALA A 83 -5.51 -1.65 -1.79
C ALA A 83 -6.77 -0.88 -1.35
N GLU A 84 -7.68 -1.53 -0.61
CA GLU A 84 -8.83 -0.86 -0.01
C GLU A 84 -8.43 0.08 1.13
N VAL A 85 -7.56 -0.37 2.03
CA VAL A 85 -7.01 0.47 3.10
C VAL A 85 -6.32 1.70 2.52
N ILE A 86 -5.41 1.52 1.56
CA ILE A 86 -4.71 2.63 0.88
C ILE A 86 -5.71 3.61 0.27
N ARG A 87 -6.75 3.13 -0.39
CA ARG A 87 -7.76 3.99 -1.03
C ARG A 87 -8.51 4.82 0.00
N ASN A 88 -8.94 4.20 1.09
CA ASN A 88 -9.69 4.87 2.16
C ASN A 88 -8.80 5.90 2.87
N THR A 89 -7.56 5.53 3.20
CA THR A 89 -6.58 6.46 3.79
C THR A 89 -6.29 7.62 2.84
N ALA A 90 -6.08 7.36 1.55
CA ALA A 90 -5.86 8.41 0.57
C ALA A 90 -7.06 9.37 0.47
N TRP A 91 -8.29 8.84 0.54
CA TRP A 91 -9.51 9.66 0.53
C TRP A 91 -9.58 10.59 1.74
N GLU A 92 -9.37 10.06 2.95
CA GLU A 92 -9.38 10.89 4.16
C GLU A 92 -8.26 11.93 4.15
N CYS A 93 -7.05 11.56 3.75
CA CYS A 93 -5.95 12.53 3.62
C CYS A 93 -6.26 13.63 2.58
N MET A 94 -6.87 13.29 1.44
CA MET A 94 -7.29 14.28 0.45
C MET A 94 -8.38 15.21 0.97
N LYS A 95 -9.32 14.68 1.77
CA LYS A 95 -10.37 15.46 2.40
C LYS A 95 -9.79 16.43 3.42
N GLU A 96 -8.94 15.96 4.33
CA GLU A 96 -8.26 16.79 5.33
C GLU A 96 -7.41 17.89 4.67
N ALA A 97 -6.65 17.54 3.64
CA ALA A 97 -5.88 18.52 2.86
C ALA A 97 -6.80 19.55 2.17
N GLY A 98 -7.92 19.11 1.59
CA GLY A 98 -8.89 19.99 0.96
C GLY A 98 -9.58 20.95 1.94
N GLU A 99 -9.88 20.50 3.16
CA GLU A 99 -10.43 21.34 4.24
C GLU A 99 -9.42 22.42 4.68
N GLU A 100 -8.14 22.05 4.79
CA GLU A 100 -7.08 23.01 5.14
C GLU A 100 -6.80 24.02 4.03
N GLU A 101 -6.70 23.58 2.77
CA GLU A 101 -6.57 24.47 1.60
C GLU A 101 -7.76 25.45 1.51
N ALA A 102 -8.98 24.96 1.76
CA ALA A 102 -10.17 25.80 1.79
C ALA A 102 -10.14 26.85 2.92
N ARG A 103 -9.56 26.53 4.08
CA ARG A 103 -9.35 27.48 5.17
C ARG A 103 -8.35 28.56 4.77
N LEU A 104 -7.20 28.16 4.23
CA LEU A 104 -6.14 29.08 3.80
C LEU A 104 -6.62 30.02 2.69
N ALA A 105 -7.33 29.51 1.69
CA ALA A 105 -7.90 30.32 0.62
C ALA A 105 -8.84 31.43 1.14
N LYS A 106 -9.69 31.11 2.13
CA LYS A 106 -10.56 32.11 2.79
C LYS A 106 -9.79 33.16 3.57
N GLU A 107 -8.69 32.78 4.22
CA GLU A 107 -7.83 33.71 4.97
C GLU A 107 -7.11 34.71 4.06
N VAL A 108 -6.73 34.28 2.85
CA VAL A 108 -6.06 35.11 1.84
C VAL A 108 -7.07 35.94 1.02
N GLY A 109 -8.33 35.55 1.00
CA GLY A 109 -9.39 36.19 0.21
C GLY A 109 -9.54 35.61 -1.20
N ASP A 110 -8.97 34.43 -1.46
CA ASP A 110 -9.10 33.68 -2.70
C ASP A 110 -10.44 32.94 -2.74
N VAL A 111 -11.52 33.72 -2.80
CA VAL A 111 -12.90 33.25 -2.83
C VAL A 111 -13.64 33.85 -4.02
N ASP A 112 -14.53 33.06 -4.62
CA ASP A 112 -15.32 33.52 -5.76
C ASP A 112 -16.47 34.46 -5.32
N HIS A 113 -17.30 34.88 -6.27
CA HIS A 113 -18.47 35.74 -6.00
C HIS A 113 -19.51 35.13 -5.04
N GLN A 114 -19.42 33.82 -4.76
CA GLN A 114 -20.31 33.08 -3.87
C GLN A 114 -19.61 32.65 -2.57
N GLU A 115 -18.44 33.22 -2.26
CA GLU A 115 -17.59 32.87 -1.10
C GLU A 115 -17.05 31.43 -1.13
N THR A 116 -17.01 30.79 -2.30
CA THR A 116 -16.41 29.47 -2.46
C THR A 116 -14.90 29.61 -2.59
N PRO A 117 -14.09 28.95 -1.73
CA PRO A 117 -12.64 29.00 -1.82
C PRO A 117 -12.16 28.32 -3.11
N PHE A 118 -11.17 28.91 -3.76
CA PHE A 118 -10.51 28.33 -4.92
C PHE A 118 -8.99 28.37 -4.75
N ILE A 119 -8.30 27.49 -5.46
CA ILE A 119 -6.84 27.49 -5.57
C ILE A 119 -6.44 27.84 -7.00
N THR A 120 -5.46 28.73 -7.14
CA THR A 120 -4.92 29.07 -8.46
C THR A 120 -3.84 28.06 -8.80
N VAL A 121 -4.11 27.24 -9.82
CA VAL A 121 -3.16 26.22 -10.29
C VAL A 121 -2.58 26.62 -11.64
N ILE A 122 -1.33 26.22 -11.90
CA ILE A 122 -0.72 26.29 -13.22
C ILE A 122 -0.94 24.95 -13.91
N ALA A 123 -1.59 24.97 -15.07
CA ALA A 123 -1.79 23.76 -15.87
C ALA A 123 -0.91 23.80 -17.11
N ASP A 124 -0.12 22.75 -17.33
CA ASP A 124 0.56 22.49 -18.59
C ASP A 124 -0.14 21.36 -19.35
N GLY A 125 -0.47 21.61 -20.61
CA GLY A 125 -1.14 20.65 -21.47
C GLY A 125 -0.13 20.00 -22.41
N ALA A 126 0.08 18.69 -22.26
CA ALA A 126 0.95 17.94 -23.16
C ALA A 126 0.14 17.03 -24.09
N TRP A 127 0.47 17.06 -25.38
CA TRP A 127 -0.05 16.14 -26.39
C TRP A 127 1.06 15.24 -26.88
N CYS A 128 0.92 13.93 -26.65
CA CYS A 128 1.89 12.97 -27.15
C CYS A 128 1.88 12.95 -28.69
N LYS A 129 2.93 13.47 -29.32
CA LYS A 129 3.24 13.22 -30.73
C LYS A 129 4.19 12.04 -30.83
N ARG A 130 3.76 10.96 -31.49
CA ARG A 130 4.67 9.87 -31.86
C ARG A 130 5.14 10.08 -33.29
N SER A 131 6.41 10.43 -33.46
CA SER A 131 7.05 10.63 -34.75
C SER A 131 7.62 9.32 -35.31
N TYR A 132 6.75 8.36 -35.63
CA TYR A 132 7.14 7.19 -36.42
C TYR A 132 6.58 7.30 -37.84
N LYS A 133 7.25 8.09 -38.69
CA LYS A 133 7.01 8.27 -40.15
C LYS A 133 5.62 8.76 -40.60
N VAL A 134 4.60 8.71 -39.75
CA VAL A 134 3.29 9.35 -39.93
C VAL A 134 3.09 10.30 -38.76
N ASN A 135 2.73 11.56 -39.03
CA ASN A 135 2.41 12.57 -38.01
C ASN A 135 1.11 12.18 -37.28
N TYR A 136 1.18 11.17 -36.42
CA TYR A 136 0.05 10.69 -35.65
C TYR A 136 -0.07 11.48 -34.35
N ASN A 137 -1.15 12.24 -34.21
CA ASN A 137 -1.53 12.88 -32.96
C ASN A 137 -2.25 11.85 -32.09
N ALA A 138 -1.88 11.74 -30.81
CA ALA A 138 -2.64 10.93 -29.86
C ALA A 138 -4.09 11.45 -29.76
N SER A 139 -5.04 10.52 -29.64
CA SER A 139 -6.46 10.82 -29.43
C SER A 139 -6.77 11.36 -28.03
N SER A 140 -5.80 11.31 -27.12
CA SER A 140 -5.87 11.90 -25.78
C SER A 140 -4.62 12.73 -25.48
N GLY A 141 -4.83 13.84 -24.76
CA GLY A 141 -3.77 14.64 -24.14
C GLY A 141 -3.65 14.32 -22.64
N VAL A 142 -2.60 14.84 -22.02
CA VAL A 142 -2.45 14.87 -20.56
C VAL A 142 -2.39 16.31 -20.10
N VAL A 143 -3.02 16.60 -18.96
CA VAL A 143 -2.88 17.87 -18.26
C VAL A 143 -2.08 17.61 -16.99
N SER A 144 -1.00 18.37 -16.82
CA SER A 144 -0.19 18.40 -15.61
C SER A 144 -0.61 19.64 -14.82
N ILE A 145 -1.19 19.43 -13.64
CA ILE A 145 -1.65 20.49 -12.75
C ILE A 145 -0.62 20.65 -11.64
N PHE A 146 -0.13 21.88 -11.47
CA PHE A 146 0.79 22.27 -10.41
C PHE A 146 0.06 23.27 -9.50
N ASN A 147 0.13 23.05 -8.19
CA ASN A 147 -0.26 23.99 -7.15
C ASN A 147 1.01 24.65 -6.61
#